data_AF-A0A8X6NU67-F1
#
_entry.id   AF-A0A8X6NU67-F1
#
_cell.length_a   1.000
_cell.length_b   1.000
_cell.length_c   1.000
_cell.angle_alpha   90.00
_cell.angle_beta   90.00
_cell.angle_gamma   90.00
#
_symmetry.space_group_name_H-M   'P 1'
#
loop_
_entity.id
_entity.type
_entity.pdbx_description
1 polymer ?
#
loop_
_entity_poly.entity_id
_entity_poly.type
_entity_poly.pdbx_seq_one_letter_code
_entity_poly.pdbx_strand_id
1 'polypeptide(L)'
;MFIRIGDSFMYRVIRPWLHLDFIFKWTTCGKRFTANVHRVQAFTRRVIKNKKLDMEARNKYADVELFPNDSPSHRRKCKAFLELLLEHHLKDPSFTEEDVREEVDTFMVEGHETTAMALSWTLYCLGINPQIQL
;
A
#
# COMPACT_ATOMS: atom_id res chain seq x y z
N MET A 1 -11.89 -0.82 -5.45
CA MET A 1 -12.07 -1.58 -4.18
C MET A 1 -12.03 -0.64 -2.99
N PHE A 2 -11.03 0.26 -2.95
CA PHE A 2 -10.87 1.31 -1.96
C PHE A 2 -12.00 2.35 -1.97
N ILE A 3 -12.46 2.82 -3.13
CA ILE A 3 -13.63 3.72 -3.23
C ILE A 3 -14.86 3.18 -2.50
N ARG A 4 -15.19 1.89 -2.69
CA ARG A 4 -16.34 1.25 -2.02
C ARG A 4 -16.18 1.16 -0.49
N ILE A 5 -14.94 1.04 -0.01
CA ILE A 5 -14.61 1.09 1.42
C ILE A 5 -14.83 2.52 1.92
N GLY A 6 -14.35 3.52 1.18
CA GLY A 6 -14.57 4.95 1.45
C GLY A 6 -16.05 5.33 1.50
N ASP A 7 -16.85 4.89 0.54
CA ASP A 7 -18.30 5.14 0.51
C ASP A 7 -19.00 4.56 1.74
N SER A 8 -18.65 3.32 2.10
CA SER A 8 -19.23 2.64 3.27
C SER A 8 -18.78 3.28 4.58
N PHE A 9 -17.54 3.78 4.63
CA PHE A 9 -17.01 4.55 5.76
C PHE A 9 -17.75 5.88 5.91
N MET A 10 -17.90 6.65 4.84
CA MET A 10 -18.65 7.90 4.85
C MET A 10 -20.12 7.68 5.23
N TYR A 11 -20.73 6.61 4.72
CA TYR A 11 -22.10 6.19 5.06
C TYR A 11 -22.27 5.95 6.57
N ARG A 12 -21.23 5.42 7.24
CA ARG A 12 -21.18 5.20 8.69
C ARG A 12 -20.94 6.50 9.47
N VAL A 13 -20.01 7.35 9.02
CA VAL A 13 -19.66 8.62 9.70
C VAL A 13 -20.89 9.52 9.84
N ILE A 14 -21.70 9.65 8.80
CA ILE A 14 -22.89 10.53 8.81
C ILE A 14 -24.11 9.96 9.56
N ARG A 15 -24.05 8.72 10.07
CA ARG A 15 -25.17 8.05 10.76
C ARG A 15 -24.76 7.59 12.16
N PRO A 16 -25.06 8.38 13.21
CA PRO A 16 -24.65 8.08 14.59
C PRO A 16 -25.07 6.68 15.07
N TRP A 17 -26.24 6.17 14.65
CA TRP A 17 -26.71 4.82 14.99
C TRP A 17 -25.87 3.68 14.40
N LEU A 18 -25.03 3.95 13.39
CA LEU A 18 -24.07 3.00 12.83
C LEU A 18 -22.68 3.12 13.45
N HIS A 19 -22.46 4.05 14.38
CA HIS A 19 -21.17 4.15 15.08
C HIS A 19 -20.92 2.94 15.99
N LEU A 20 -21.98 2.31 16.50
CA LEU A 20 -21.88 1.05 17.23
C LEU A 20 -21.48 -0.10 16.29
N ASP A 21 -20.28 -0.66 16.52
CA ASP A 21 -19.73 -1.75 15.70
C ASP A 21 -20.67 -2.94 15.58
N PHE A 22 -21.36 -3.29 16.68
CA PHE A 22 -22.30 -4.40 16.70
C PHE A 22 -23.42 -4.20 15.67
N ILE A 23 -24.08 -3.04 15.71
CA ILE A 23 -25.16 -2.70 14.79
C ILE A 23 -24.63 -2.69 13.35
N PHE A 24 -23.49 -2.05 13.12
CA PHE A 24 -22.91 -1.94 11.79
C PHE A 24 -22.58 -3.31 11.19
N LYS A 25 -21.92 -4.20 11.94
CA LYS A 25 -21.55 -5.57 11.51
C LYS A 25 -22.76 -6.42 11.12
N TRP A 26 -23.92 -6.16 11.71
CA TRP A 26 -25.15 -6.88 11.41
C TRP A 26 -25.83 -6.39 10.11
N THR A 27 -25.54 -5.16 9.68
CA THR A 27 -26.06 -4.62 8.41
C THR A 27 -25.40 -5.24 7.18
N THR A 28 -26.12 -5.25 6.06
CA THR A 28 -25.57 -5.65 4.75
C THR A 28 -24.39 -4.77 4.31
N CYS A 29 -24.42 -3.48 4.66
CA CYS A 29 -23.32 -2.55 4.39
C CYS A 29 -22.07 -2.93 5.17
N GLY A 30 -22.19 -3.20 6.47
CA GLY A 30 -21.05 -3.62 7.31
C GLY A 30 -20.44 -4.94 6.85
N LYS A 31 -21.26 -5.93 6.49
CA LYS A 31 -20.75 -7.21 5.92
C LYS A 31 -19.93 -6.98 4.65
N ARG A 32 -20.41 -6.12 3.74
CA ARG A 32 -19.70 -5.75 2.50
C ARG A 32 -18.41 -4.98 2.80
N PHE A 33 -18.45 -4.04 3.74
CA PHE A 33 -17.28 -3.29 4.18
C PHE A 33 -16.20 -4.23 4.70
N THR A 34 -16.53 -5.11 5.64
CA THR A 34 -15.60 -6.10 6.21
C THR A 34 -15.02 -7.02 5.14
N ALA A 35 -15.84 -7.51 4.19
CA ALA A 35 -15.35 -8.32 3.07
C ALA A 35 -14.36 -7.57 2.17
N ASN A 36 -14.63 -6.29 1.87
CA ASN A 36 -13.72 -5.46 1.08
C ASN A 36 -12.41 -5.18 1.83
N VAL A 37 -12.48 -4.87 3.13
CA VAL A 37 -11.30 -4.65 3.99
C VAL A 37 -10.43 -5.91 4.01
N HIS A 38 -11.02 -7.09 4.24
CA HIS A 38 -10.27 -8.34 4.21
C HIS A 38 -9.59 -8.61 2.86
N ARG A 39 -10.25 -8.24 1.76
CA ARG A 39 -9.65 -8.38 0.43
C ARG A 39 -8.46 -7.44 0.24
N VAL A 40 -8.50 -6.23 0.80
CA VAL A 40 -7.38 -5.27 0.76
C VAL A 40 -6.23 -5.86 1.56
N GLN A 41 -6.49 -6.22 2.82
CA GLN A 41 -5.47 -6.78 3.71
C GLN A 41 -4.84 -8.05 3.12
N ALA A 42 -5.63 -8.91 2.47
CA ALA A 42 -5.11 -10.11 1.81
C ALA A 42 -4.20 -9.78 0.62
N PHE A 43 -4.49 -8.72 -0.13
CA PHE A 43 -3.61 -8.21 -1.18
C PHE A 43 -2.32 -7.65 -0.58
N THR A 44 -2.41 -6.82 0.45
CA THR A 44 -1.25 -6.22 1.14
C THR A 44 -0.31 -7.26 1.72
N ARG A 45 -0.86 -8.25 2.45
CA ARG A 45 -0.07 -9.37 2.99
C ARG A 45 0.64 -10.16 1.88
N ARG A 46 0.02 -10.29 0.70
CA ARG A 46 0.66 -10.93 -0.46
C ARG A 46 1.83 -10.10 -1.00
N VAL A 47 1.67 -8.79 -1.11
CA VAL A 47 2.74 -7.88 -1.54
C VAL A 47 3.92 -7.93 -0.58
N ILE A 48 3.66 -7.84 0.73
CA ILE A 48 4.69 -7.94 1.78
C ILE A 48 5.43 -9.27 1.70
N LYS A 49 4.69 -10.39 1.65
CA LYS A 49 5.26 -11.73 1.53
C LYS A 49 6.16 -11.87 0.30
N ASN A 50 5.67 -11.46 -0.86
CA ASN A 50 6.44 -11.52 -2.11
C ASN A 50 7.71 -10.70 -1.99
N LYS A 51 7.64 -9.50 -1.38
CA LYS A 51 8.80 -8.64 -1.22
C LYS A 51 9.84 -9.23 -0.27
N LYS A 52 9.42 -9.87 0.82
CA LYS A 52 10.31 -10.54 1.75
C LYS A 52 11.07 -11.69 1.07
N LEU A 53 10.38 -12.53 0.29
CA LEU A 53 11.02 -13.58 -0.50
C LEU A 53 12.05 -13.02 -1.50
N ASP A 54 11.72 -11.92 -2.14
CA ASP A 54 12.58 -11.24 -3.11
C ASP A 54 13.84 -10.61 -2.46
N MET A 55 13.72 -10.16 -1.20
CA MET A 55 14.86 -9.71 -0.40
C MET A 55 15.75 -10.87 0.07
N GLU A 56 15.15 -11.98 0.52
CA GLU A 56 15.87 -13.19 0.93
C GLU A 56 16.64 -13.82 -0.24
N ALA A 57 16.02 -13.88 -1.42
CA ALA A 57 16.68 -14.36 -2.63
C ALA A 57 17.90 -13.49 -2.97
N ARG A 58 17.75 -12.16 -2.99
CA ARG A 58 18.86 -11.23 -3.24
C ARG A 58 20.01 -11.36 -2.25
N ASN A 59 19.72 -11.54 -0.95
CA ASN A 59 20.75 -11.75 0.06
C ASN A 59 21.55 -13.05 -0.17
N LYS A 60 20.87 -14.14 -0.55
CA LYS A 60 21.54 -15.41 -0.88
C LYS A 60 22.47 -15.30 -2.10
N TYR A 61 22.09 -14.54 -3.13
CA TYR A 61 22.96 -14.31 -4.29
C TYR A 61 24.16 -13.41 -3.94
N ALA A 62 23.99 -12.43 -3.05
CA ALA A 62 25.08 -11.56 -2.60
C ALA A 62 26.15 -12.31 -1.78
N ASP A 63 25.77 -13.33 -0.99
CA ASP A 63 26.71 -14.18 -0.26
C ASP A 63 27.52 -15.14 -1.16
N VAL A 64 26.99 -15.46 -2.36
CA VAL A 64 27.64 -16.37 -3.33
C VAL A 64 28.61 -15.61 -4.26
N GLU A 65 28.43 -14.31 -4.47
CA GLU A 65 29.32 -13.46 -5.29
C GLU A 65 30.54 -12.90 -4.52
N LEU A 66 30.99 -13.56 -3.45
CA LEU A 66 32.21 -13.19 -2.72
C LEU A 66 33.50 -13.60 -3.49
N PHE A 67 33.61 -13.18 -4.75
CA PHE A 67 34.89 -13.08 -5.46
C PHE A 67 35.31 -11.60 -5.48
N PRO A 68 36.51 -11.26 -5.01
CA PRO A 68 36.90 -9.87 -4.79
C PRO A 68 37.27 -9.24 -6.13
N ASN A 69 36.42 -8.39 -6.68
CA ASN A 69 36.83 -7.43 -7.68
C ASN A 69 36.15 -6.08 -7.45
N ASP A 70 36.89 -5.23 -6.75
CA ASP A 70 37.05 -3.79 -6.96
C ASP A 70 35.94 -3.03 -7.71
N SER A 71 35.10 -2.33 -6.94
CA SER A 71 34.95 -0.87 -7.08
C SER A 71 33.99 -0.33 -6.01
N PRO A 72 34.34 0.73 -5.25
CA PRO A 72 33.43 1.34 -4.29
C PRO A 72 32.51 2.33 -5.03
N SER A 73 31.80 1.87 -6.06
CA SER A 73 30.61 2.58 -6.54
C SER A 73 29.48 2.30 -5.53
N HIS A 74 29.57 2.91 -4.36
CA HIS A 74 28.52 2.96 -3.37
C HIS A 74 27.37 3.85 -3.90
N ARG A 75 26.76 3.47 -5.03
CA ARG A 75 25.44 3.96 -5.41
C ARG A 75 24.54 3.52 -4.28
N ARG A 76 24.14 4.45 -3.42
CA ARG A 76 23.04 4.25 -2.48
C ARG A 76 21.87 3.73 -3.31
N LYS A 77 21.65 2.41 -3.32
CA LYS A 77 20.52 1.81 -4.01
C LYS A 77 19.29 2.47 -3.40
N CYS A 78 18.52 3.17 -4.22
CA CYS A 78 17.27 3.77 -3.79
C CYS A 78 16.34 2.62 -3.39
N LYS A 79 16.16 2.42 -2.08
CA LYS A 79 15.32 1.36 -1.55
C LYS A 79 13.86 1.77 -1.74
N ALA A 80 13.05 0.82 -2.20
CA ALA A 80 11.62 1.06 -2.26
C ALA A 80 11.06 1.23 -0.84
N PHE A 81 9.97 1.99 -0.68
CA PHE A 81 9.35 2.26 0.63
C PHE A 81 9.15 0.99 1.48
N LEU A 82 8.57 -0.07 0.89
CA LEU A 82 8.38 -1.35 1.57
C LEU A 82 9.68 -2.03 2.01
N GLU A 83 10.78 -1.87 1.27
CA GLU A 83 12.09 -2.41 1.69
C GLU A 83 12.63 -1.67 2.91
N LEU A 84 12.42 -0.36 2.99
CA LEU A 84 12.81 0.44 4.15
C LEU A 84 12.05 0.01 5.40
N LEU A 85 10.73 -0.21 5.29
CA LEU A 85 9.91 -0.69 6.41
C LEU A 85 10.34 -2.09 6.88
N LEU A 86 10.59 -3.00 5.93
CA LEU A 86 11.04 -4.37 6.26
C LEU A 86 12.43 -4.36 6.91
N GLU A 87 13.36 -3.52 6.46
CA GLU A 87 14.66 -3.37 7.13
C GLU A 87 14.54 -2.78 8.53
N HIS A 88 13.62 -1.84 8.74
CA HIS A 88 13.36 -1.26 10.06
C HIS A 88 12.83 -2.34 11.01
N HIS A 89 11.84 -3.13 10.57
CA HIS A 89 11.28 -4.25 11.31
C HIS A 89 12.35 -5.29 11.70
N LEU A 90 13.33 -5.55 10.83
CA LEU A 90 14.43 -6.48 11.14
C LEU A 90 15.43 -5.93 12.16
N LYS A 91 15.56 -4.60 12.28
CA LYS A 91 16.49 -3.94 13.22
C LYS A 91 15.86 -3.70 14.58
N ASP A 92 14.58 -3.37 14.59
CA ASP A 92 13.83 -3.04 15.80
C ASP A 92 12.60 -3.96 15.93
N PRO A 93 12.65 -4.98 16.81
CA PRO A 93 11.54 -5.89 17.05
C PRO A 93 10.28 -5.23 17.60
N SER A 94 10.36 -3.99 18.11
CA SER A 94 9.18 -3.25 18.58
C SER A 94 8.30 -2.77 17.43
N PHE A 95 8.87 -2.58 16.23
CA PHE A 95 8.13 -2.30 15.01
C PHE A 95 7.71 -3.62 14.38
N THR A 96 6.44 -3.99 14.50
CA THR A 96 5.93 -5.32 14.15
C THR A 96 5.61 -5.46 12.66
N GLU A 97 5.42 -6.70 12.19
CA GLU A 97 4.95 -6.95 10.82
C GLU A 97 3.54 -6.37 10.58
N GLU A 98 2.74 -6.24 11.64
CA GLU A 98 1.42 -5.62 11.53
C GLU A 98 1.54 -4.10 11.34
N ASP A 99 2.49 -3.44 11.99
CA ASP A 99 2.79 -2.02 11.77
C ASP A 99 3.29 -1.79 10.32
N VAL A 100 4.15 -2.67 9.80
CA VAL A 100 4.54 -2.66 8.38
C VAL A 100 3.32 -2.75 7.47
N ARG A 101 2.37 -3.65 7.80
CA ARG A 101 1.14 -3.79 7.01
C ARG A 101 0.31 -2.51 7.03
N GLU A 102 0.14 -1.88 8.19
CA GLU A 102 -0.68 -0.68 8.34
C GLU A 102 -0.14 0.51 7.55
N GLU A 103 1.19 0.69 7.56
CA GLU A 103 1.85 1.73 6.75
C GLU A 103 1.71 1.45 5.24
N VAL A 104 1.84 0.19 4.83
CA VAL A 104 1.70 -0.21 3.42
C VAL A 104 0.24 -0.06 2.96
N ASP A 105 -0.74 -0.43 3.80
CA ASP A 105 -2.16 -0.24 3.53
C ASP A 105 -2.49 1.23 3.31
N THR A 106 -2.00 2.11 4.18
CA THR A 106 -2.19 3.57 4.09
C THR A 106 -1.58 4.11 2.80
N PHE A 107 -0.31 3.79 2.53
CA PHE A 107 0.38 4.26 1.33
C PHE A 107 -0.30 3.81 0.03
N MET A 108 -0.79 2.57 -0.03
CA MET A 108 -1.49 2.07 -1.23
C MET A 108 -2.83 2.76 -1.48
N VAL A 109 -3.55 3.16 -0.42
CA VAL A 109 -4.81 3.90 -0.54
C VAL A 109 -4.52 5.33 -1.00
N GLU A 110 -3.69 6.03 -0.25
CA GLU A 110 -3.44 7.46 -0.47
C GLU A 110 -2.76 7.70 -1.80
N GLY A 111 -1.75 6.90 -2.15
CA GLY A 111 -1.01 7.04 -3.40
C GLY A 111 -1.86 6.74 -4.63
N HIS A 112 -2.72 5.73 -4.58
CA HIS A 112 -3.49 5.30 -5.75
C HIS A 112 -4.66 6.24 -6.07
N GLU A 113 -5.51 6.53 -5.09
CA GLU A 113 -6.75 7.27 -5.34
C GLU A 113 -6.47 8.74 -5.71
N THR A 114 -5.49 9.38 -5.03
CA THR A 114 -5.13 10.77 -5.31
C THR A 114 -4.50 10.95 -6.70
N THR A 115 -3.58 10.06 -7.08
CA THR A 115 -2.92 10.12 -8.40
C THR A 115 -3.88 9.76 -9.52
N ALA A 116 -4.77 8.78 -9.33
CA ALA A 116 -5.79 8.44 -10.32
C ALA A 116 -6.74 9.63 -10.58
N MET A 117 -7.14 10.35 -9.51
CA MET A 117 -7.96 11.56 -9.65
C MET A 117 -7.19 12.68 -10.35
N ALA A 118 -5.94 12.94 -9.95
CA ALA A 118 -5.09 13.94 -10.57
C ALA A 118 -4.87 13.66 -12.07
N LEU A 119 -4.58 12.41 -12.44
CA LEU A 119 -4.43 11.99 -13.82
C LEU A 119 -5.74 12.13 -14.60
N SER A 120 -6.88 11.76 -14.01
CA SER A 120 -8.19 11.90 -14.65
C SER A 120 -8.49 13.36 -15.00
N TRP A 121 -8.25 14.28 -14.05
CA TRP A 121 -8.39 15.71 -14.28
C TRP A 121 -7.38 16.25 -15.28
N THR A 122 -6.14 15.79 -15.22
CA THR A 122 -5.08 16.19 -16.16
C THR A 122 -5.47 15.82 -17.58
N LEU A 123 -5.91 14.57 -17.80
CA LEU A 123 -6.36 14.09 -19.11
C LEU A 123 -7.62 14.84 -19.58
N TYR A 124 -8.56 15.11 -18.69
CA TYR A 124 -9.74 15.94 -19.00
C TYR A 124 -9.33 17.34 -19.47
N CYS A 125 -8.44 18.01 -18.73
CA CYS A 125 -7.94 19.34 -19.07
C CYS A 125 -7.16 19.36 -20.38
N LEU A 126 -6.37 18.32 -20.68
CA LEU A 126 -5.68 18.18 -21.96
C LEU A 126 -6.69 18.03 -23.10
N GLY A 127 -7.69 17.16 -22.95
CA GLY A 127 -8.71 16.90 -23.97
C GLY A 127 -9.53 18.12 -24.39
N ILE A 128 -9.74 19.09 -23.47
CA ILE A 128 -10.46 20.34 -23.77
C ILE A 128 -9.53 21.48 -24.22
N ASN A 129 -8.21 21.28 -24.21
CA ASN A 129 -7.22 22.27 -24.67
C ASN A 129 -6.31 21.66 -25.75
N PRO A 130 -6.81 21.47 -27.00
CA PRO A 130 -6.04 20.86 -28.08
C PRO A 130 -4.70 21.56 -28.36
N GLN A 131 -4.62 22.87 -28.12
CA GLN A 131 -3.42 23.69 -28.26
C GLN A 131 -2.31 23.40 -27.25
N ILE A 132 -2.63 22.72 -26.13
CA ILE A 132 -1.66 22.29 -25.10
C ILE A 132 -1.34 20.79 -25.26
N GLN A 133 -2.28 20.01 -25.80
CA GLN A 133 -2.15 18.55 -25.96
C GLN A 133 -1.19 18.13 -27.08
N LEU A 134 -0.97 19.01 -28.08
CA LEU A 134 -0.08 18.81 -29.23
C LEU A 134 1.38 19.17 -28.90
#